data_AF-A0AA35LI36-F1
#
_entry.id   AF-A0AA35LI36-F1
#
_cell.length_a   1.000
_cell.length_b   1.000
_cell.length_c   1.000
_cell.angle_alpha   90.00
_cell.angle_beta   90.00
_cell.angle_gamma   90.00
#
_symmetry.space_group_name_H-M   'P 1'
#
loop_
_entity.id
_entity.type
_entity.pdbx_description
1 polymer ?
#
loop_
_entity_poly.entity_id
_entity_poly.type
_entity_poly.pdbx_seq_one_letter_code
_entity_poly.pdbx_strand_id
1 'polypeptide(L)'
;MGIYAGHFQKNDGQILTAITDPSQANWIAIHAETCKMPVPEVQRCWSRFLMFQPDQKGNVPRMRLLQPNSPFVQKLLKQIPVTDGDQLTFQTYCNALSWLSKSSLETKVKGLYQTLFSGIVGKEQLRHLLHDLHPMQSCSAIDELSATFLKEVDKDNQGYISEDMFVAWVLSFSEEIVKSTLDFPIIPPNLTQIEHPTSYLSFTADIQDKEGLSDLQLVKVATEIATRKRNWRHLASKLGITEKDNFHLGNEHGKTKDQILNMLLSWHRACQGAPLPILQAALRESGNVDICNEVFHLSF
;
A
#
# COMPACT_ATOMS: atom_id res chain seq x y z
N MET A 1 -20.48 14.30 -22.61
CA MET A 1 -19.95 15.26 -21.61
C MET A 1 -20.49 14.88 -20.25
N GLY A 2 -19.77 14.06 -19.48
CA GLY A 2 -20.24 13.48 -18.23
C GLY A 2 -19.71 14.26 -17.02
N ILE A 3 -20.62 14.69 -16.15
CA ILE A 3 -20.39 15.61 -15.02
C ILE A 3 -19.73 14.90 -13.80
N TYR A 4 -19.29 13.65 -13.92
CA TYR A 4 -18.75 12.86 -12.80
C TYR A 4 -17.22 12.71 -12.85
N ALA A 5 -16.51 13.83 -13.00
CA ALA A 5 -15.05 13.87 -12.86
C ALA A 5 -14.68 14.00 -11.38
N GLY A 6 -14.46 12.84 -10.73
CA GLY A 6 -13.73 12.63 -9.46
C GLY A 6 -14.00 13.56 -8.28
N HIS A 7 -14.64 13.02 -7.23
CA HIS A 7 -14.95 13.76 -5.98
C HIS A 7 -13.75 13.94 -5.05
N PHE A 8 -12.58 13.37 -5.38
CA PHE A 8 -11.32 13.90 -4.86
C PHE A 8 -11.17 15.31 -5.44
N GLN A 9 -11.50 16.31 -4.62
CA GLN A 9 -11.57 17.72 -5.00
C GLN A 9 -10.57 18.04 -6.11
N LYS A 10 -11.11 18.50 -7.24
CA LYS A 10 -10.37 19.29 -8.21
C LYS A 10 -9.66 20.40 -7.44
N ASN A 11 -8.38 20.20 -7.12
CA ASN A 11 -7.46 21.32 -7.24
C ASN A 11 -7.68 21.84 -8.66
N ASP A 12 -7.79 23.15 -8.84
CA ASP A 12 -8.05 23.85 -10.13
C ASP A 12 -7.05 23.52 -11.26
N GLY A 13 -6.20 22.51 -11.13
CA GLY A 13 -5.30 22.02 -12.17
C GLY A 13 -5.96 20.98 -13.07
N GLN A 14 -5.95 21.26 -14.37
CA GLN A 14 -5.95 20.19 -15.38
C GLN A 14 -4.92 19.12 -15.00
N ILE A 15 -5.18 17.85 -15.33
CA ILE A 15 -4.13 16.82 -15.27
C ILE A 15 -3.02 17.31 -16.19
N LEU A 16 -1.90 17.72 -15.60
CA LEU A 16 -0.80 18.31 -16.36
C LEU A 16 0.00 17.15 -16.96
N THR A 17 -0.43 16.68 -18.13
CA THR A 17 0.27 15.64 -18.89
C THR A 17 1.71 16.02 -19.26
N ALA A 18 2.04 17.32 -19.21
CA ALA A 18 3.41 17.82 -19.38
C ALA A 18 4.34 17.55 -18.18
N ILE A 19 3.78 17.20 -17.03
CA ILE A 19 4.50 16.89 -15.78
C ILE A 19 4.26 15.43 -15.43
N THR A 20 4.28 14.52 -16.41
CA THR A 20 4.17 13.06 -16.16
C THR A 20 5.52 12.32 -16.19
N ASP A 21 6.57 12.91 -16.77
CA ASP A 21 7.87 12.25 -16.99
C ASP A 21 8.83 12.29 -15.77
N PRO A 22 9.08 11.15 -15.09
CA PRO A 22 9.98 11.07 -13.94
C PRO A 22 11.46 11.35 -14.24
N SER A 23 11.86 11.43 -15.51
CA SER A 23 13.24 11.71 -15.91
C SER A 23 13.67 13.17 -15.72
N GLN A 24 12.73 14.07 -15.40
CA GLN A 24 13.03 15.48 -15.15
C GLN A 24 13.71 15.66 -13.77
N ALA A 25 14.85 16.37 -13.73
CA ALA A 25 15.65 16.54 -12.50
C ALA A 25 14.88 17.16 -11.30
N ASN A 26 13.87 17.99 -11.57
CA ASN A 26 13.06 18.67 -10.54
C ASN A 26 11.68 18.04 -10.31
N TRP A 27 11.47 16.83 -10.82
CA TRP A 27 10.19 16.12 -10.83
C TRP A 27 9.45 16.12 -9.48
N ILE A 28 10.15 15.75 -8.41
CA ILE A 28 9.58 15.65 -7.06
C ILE A 28 9.21 17.03 -6.51
N ALA A 29 10.04 18.05 -6.74
CA ALA A 29 9.77 19.41 -6.28
C ALA A 29 8.54 20.01 -6.99
N ILE A 30 8.41 19.76 -8.30
CA ILE A 30 7.25 20.21 -9.08
C ILE A 30 5.96 19.53 -8.57
N HIS A 31 6.01 18.23 -8.24
CA HIS A 31 4.87 17.52 -7.67
C HIS A 31 4.52 17.98 -6.26
N ALA A 32 5.52 18.32 -5.43
CA ALA A 32 5.32 18.88 -4.10
C ALA A 32 4.55 20.19 -4.16
N GLU A 33 4.92 21.08 -5.08
CA GLU A 33 4.22 22.34 -5.32
C GLU A 33 2.81 22.10 -5.89
N THR A 34 2.70 21.31 -6.96
CA THR A 34 1.44 21.05 -7.68
C THR A 34 0.39 20.35 -6.80
N CYS A 35 0.81 19.38 -5.99
CA CYS A 35 -0.10 18.61 -5.13
C CYS A 35 -0.25 19.24 -3.73
N LYS A 36 0.46 20.35 -3.45
CA LYS A 36 0.53 21.00 -2.14
C LYS A 36 0.92 20.01 -1.03
N MET A 37 1.94 19.21 -1.31
CA MET A 37 2.45 18.16 -0.41
C MET A 37 3.92 18.44 -0.06
N PRO A 38 4.34 18.23 1.20
CA PRO A 38 5.76 18.21 1.54
C PRO A 38 6.56 17.24 0.67
N VAL A 39 7.79 17.61 0.33
CA VAL A 39 8.71 16.77 -0.45
C VAL A 39 8.84 15.34 0.11
N PRO A 40 8.96 15.11 1.44
CA PRO A 40 9.02 13.75 1.99
C PRO A 40 7.76 12.92 1.72
N GLU A 41 6.58 13.54 1.75
CA GLU A 41 5.31 12.85 1.42
C GLU A 41 5.28 12.48 -0.06
N VAL A 42 5.70 13.37 -0.95
CA VAL A 42 5.77 13.08 -2.39
C VAL A 42 6.77 11.96 -2.68
N GLN A 43 7.94 11.96 -2.05
CA GLN A 43 8.91 10.87 -2.18
C GLN A 43 8.33 9.54 -1.69
N ARG A 44 7.60 9.56 -0.57
CA ARG A 44 6.90 8.38 -0.07
C ARG A 44 5.84 7.91 -1.05
N CYS A 45 5.02 8.81 -1.57
CA CYS A 45 4.04 8.50 -2.61
C CYS A 45 4.72 7.90 -3.84
N TRP A 46 5.84 8.45 -4.31
CA TRP A 46 6.57 7.92 -5.46
C TRP A 46 7.06 6.49 -5.22
N SER A 47 7.68 6.24 -4.07
CA SER A 47 8.15 4.89 -3.70
C SER A 47 7.02 3.85 -3.71
N ARG A 48 5.82 4.22 -3.27
CA ARG A 48 4.64 3.36 -3.29
C ARG A 48 4.03 3.25 -4.68
N PHE A 49 4.03 4.34 -5.44
CA PHE A 49 3.50 4.37 -6.79
C PHE A 49 4.30 3.48 -7.74
N LEU A 50 5.63 3.42 -7.57
CA LEU A 50 6.51 2.50 -8.31
C LEU A 50 6.14 1.02 -8.14
N MET A 51 5.50 0.64 -7.02
CA MET A 51 5.02 -0.74 -6.82
C MET A 51 3.90 -1.13 -7.81
N PHE A 52 3.22 -0.15 -8.40
CA PHE A 52 2.24 -0.37 -9.47
C PHE A 52 2.88 -0.48 -10.87
N GLN A 53 4.22 -0.40 -10.93
CA GLN A 53 5.01 -0.51 -12.16
C GLN A 53 4.57 0.49 -13.24
N PRO A 54 4.62 1.81 -12.95
CA PRO A 54 4.27 2.81 -13.95
C PRO A 54 5.13 2.68 -15.20
N ASP A 55 4.60 3.11 -16.33
CA ASP A 55 5.38 3.21 -17.57
C ASP A 55 6.48 4.28 -17.47
N GLN A 56 7.27 4.41 -18.53
CA GLN A 56 8.35 5.41 -18.61
C GLN A 56 7.86 6.85 -18.45
N LYS A 57 6.56 7.10 -18.66
CA LYS A 57 5.92 8.40 -18.50
C LYS A 57 5.16 8.52 -17.17
N GLY A 58 5.46 7.68 -16.18
CA GLY A 58 4.86 7.77 -14.86
C GLY A 58 3.37 7.45 -14.80
N ASN A 59 2.84 6.66 -15.73
CA ASN A 59 1.42 6.32 -15.82
C ASN A 59 1.12 4.85 -15.53
N VAL A 60 -0.03 4.60 -14.92
CA VAL A 60 -0.53 3.25 -14.59
C VAL A 60 -1.93 3.06 -15.21
N PRO A 61 -2.15 2.06 -16.07
CA PRO A 61 -3.47 1.72 -16.58
C PRO A 61 -4.40 1.33 -15.44
N ARG A 62 -5.59 1.95 -15.36
CA ARG A 62 -6.51 1.72 -14.23
C ARG A 62 -6.90 0.26 -14.09
N MET A 63 -7.01 -0.48 -15.20
CA MET A 63 -7.31 -1.92 -15.19
C MET A 63 -6.36 -2.73 -14.30
N ARG A 64 -5.08 -2.33 -14.19
CA ARG A 64 -4.10 -3.02 -13.33
C ARG A 64 -4.41 -2.86 -11.85
N LEU A 65 -5.10 -1.78 -11.47
CA LEU A 65 -5.49 -1.50 -10.11
C LEU A 65 -6.85 -2.13 -9.76
N LEU A 66 -7.62 -2.62 -10.75
CA LEU A 66 -8.98 -3.13 -10.51
C LEU A 66 -9.04 -4.65 -10.28
N GLN A 67 -7.93 -5.38 -10.36
CA GLN A 67 -7.90 -6.85 -10.31
C GLN A 67 -6.83 -7.42 -9.36
N PRO A 68 -7.14 -8.46 -8.55
CA PRO A 68 -8.44 -8.82 -7.99
C PRO A 68 -8.67 -8.00 -6.70
N ASN A 69 -9.41 -6.90 -6.82
CA ASN A 69 -9.72 -6.02 -5.68
C ASN A 69 -11.19 -6.10 -5.29
N SER A 70 -11.49 -5.94 -4.00
CA SER A 70 -12.86 -5.99 -3.47
C SER A 70 -13.79 -4.99 -4.18
N PRO A 71 -15.12 -5.25 -4.24
CA PRO A 71 -16.08 -4.32 -4.86
C PRO A 71 -15.97 -2.89 -4.32
N PHE A 72 -15.68 -2.75 -3.02
CA PHE A 72 -15.43 -1.48 -2.37
C PHE A 72 -14.18 -0.77 -2.94
N VAL A 73 -13.05 -1.46 -3.02
CA VAL A 73 -11.81 -0.90 -3.57
C VAL A 73 -12.00 -0.47 -5.02
N GLN A 74 -12.76 -1.24 -5.81
CA GLN A 74 -13.07 -0.85 -7.18
C GLN A 74 -13.92 0.43 -7.25
N LYS A 75 -14.93 0.58 -6.39
CA LYS A 75 -15.73 1.82 -6.30
C LYS A 75 -14.85 3.01 -5.95
N LEU A 76 -13.95 2.87 -4.98
CA LEU A 76 -13.02 3.91 -4.57
C LEU A 76 -12.05 4.29 -5.69
N LEU A 77 -11.41 3.32 -6.33
CA LEU A 77 -10.46 3.56 -7.41
C LEU A 77 -11.10 4.22 -8.63
N LYS A 78 -12.38 3.95 -8.90
CA LYS A 78 -13.15 4.61 -9.96
C LYS A 78 -13.39 6.10 -9.69
N GLN A 79 -13.30 6.55 -8.43
CA GLN A 79 -13.40 7.98 -8.10
C GLN A 79 -12.11 8.74 -8.42
N ILE A 80 -10.97 8.05 -8.57
CA ILE A 80 -9.69 8.72 -8.84
C ILE A 80 -9.66 9.18 -10.31
N PRO A 81 -9.41 10.48 -10.58
CA PRO A 81 -9.30 10.99 -11.94
C PRO A 81 -8.21 10.29 -12.75
N VAL A 82 -8.48 10.18 -14.06
CA VAL A 82 -7.59 9.59 -15.05
C VAL A 82 -7.50 10.44 -16.29
N THR A 83 -6.48 10.17 -17.09
CA THR A 83 -6.36 10.72 -18.45
C THR A 83 -7.41 10.10 -19.39
N ASP A 84 -7.60 10.69 -20.58
CA ASP A 84 -8.46 10.13 -21.64
C ASP A 84 -8.13 8.69 -22.03
N GLY A 85 -6.86 8.27 -21.88
CA GLY A 85 -6.39 6.90 -22.11
C GLY A 85 -6.62 5.92 -20.96
N ASP A 86 -7.51 6.22 -20.02
CA ASP A 86 -7.82 5.41 -18.83
C ASP A 86 -6.63 5.20 -17.87
N GLN A 87 -5.62 6.09 -17.92
CA GLN A 87 -4.41 6.02 -17.11
C GLN A 87 -4.50 6.86 -15.83
N LEU A 88 -4.03 6.29 -14.73
CA LEU A 88 -3.73 6.99 -13.50
C LEU A 88 -2.32 7.61 -13.60
N THR A 89 -2.20 8.91 -13.35
CA THR A 89 -0.90 9.60 -13.32
C THR A 89 -0.37 9.68 -11.89
N PHE A 90 0.92 9.93 -11.73
CA PHE A 90 1.49 10.16 -10.39
C PHE A 90 0.87 11.37 -9.69
N GLN A 91 0.54 12.43 -10.43
CA GLN A 91 -0.16 13.61 -9.91
C GLN A 91 -1.54 13.26 -9.35
N THR A 92 -2.37 12.50 -10.09
CA THR A 92 -3.72 12.15 -9.61
C THR A 92 -3.66 11.19 -8.42
N TYR A 93 -2.66 10.32 -8.37
CA TYR A 93 -2.35 9.52 -7.19
C TYR A 93 -2.00 10.39 -5.97
N CYS A 94 -1.06 11.34 -6.11
CA CYS A 94 -0.68 12.25 -5.03
C CYS A 94 -1.86 13.08 -4.53
N ASN A 95 -2.66 13.65 -5.44
CA ASN A 95 -3.85 14.41 -5.09
C ASN A 95 -4.85 13.58 -4.28
N ALA A 96 -5.11 12.33 -4.69
CA ALA A 96 -6.01 11.45 -3.95
C ALA A 96 -5.50 11.15 -2.53
N LEU A 97 -4.20 10.86 -2.38
CA LEU A 97 -3.61 10.61 -1.06
C LEU A 97 -3.55 11.87 -0.19
N SER A 98 -3.23 13.03 -0.78
CA SER A 98 -3.25 14.33 -0.10
C SER A 98 -4.65 14.64 0.44
N TRP A 99 -5.69 14.40 -0.37
CA TRP A 99 -7.08 14.55 0.05
C TRP A 99 -7.42 13.60 1.19
N LEU A 100 -7.06 12.31 1.10
CA LEU A 100 -7.29 11.34 2.16
C LEU A 100 -6.59 11.71 3.47
N SER A 101 -5.43 12.35 3.40
CA SER A 101 -4.67 12.74 4.58
C SER A 101 -5.18 14.04 5.21
N LYS A 102 -5.41 15.09 4.40
CA LYS A 102 -5.60 16.47 4.89
C LYS A 102 -7.05 16.93 4.98
N SER A 103 -7.98 16.23 4.33
CA SER A 103 -9.39 16.64 4.36
C SER A 103 -9.97 16.58 5.76
N SER A 104 -10.94 17.46 6.03
CA SER A 104 -11.69 17.44 7.29
C SER A 104 -12.44 16.12 7.47
N LEU A 105 -12.78 15.78 8.71
CA LEU A 105 -13.53 14.56 9.02
C LEU A 105 -14.86 14.50 8.26
N GLU A 106 -15.62 15.60 8.28
CA GLU A 106 -16.88 15.73 7.55
C GLU A 106 -16.69 15.53 6.04
N THR A 107 -15.67 16.15 5.45
CA THR A 107 -15.36 16.00 4.02
C THR A 107 -15.03 14.56 3.66
N LYS A 108 -14.28 13.84 4.51
CA LYS A 108 -13.98 12.41 4.30
C LYS A 108 -15.25 11.57 4.35
N VAL A 109 -16.14 11.82 5.32
CA VAL A 109 -17.41 11.09 5.46
C VAL A 109 -18.33 11.34 4.26
N LYS A 110 -18.44 12.59 3.78
CA LYS A 110 -19.17 12.94 2.55
C LYS A 110 -18.60 12.21 1.33
N GLY A 111 -17.27 12.21 1.17
CA GLY A 111 -16.62 11.48 0.08
C GLY A 111 -16.84 9.96 0.15
N LEU A 112 -16.88 9.37 1.35
CA LEU A 112 -17.23 7.96 1.55
C LEU A 112 -18.67 7.67 1.14
N TYR A 113 -19.63 8.51 1.55
CA TYR A 113 -21.03 8.38 1.15
C TYR A 113 -21.16 8.35 -0.38
N GLN A 114 -20.56 9.33 -1.06
CA GLN A 114 -20.58 9.44 -2.53
C GLN A 114 -19.83 8.30 -3.24
N THR A 115 -18.82 7.71 -2.58
CA THR A 115 -18.10 6.54 -3.12
C THR A 115 -18.94 5.27 -3.02
N LEU A 116 -19.67 5.11 -1.92
CA LEU A 116 -20.48 3.92 -1.64
C LEU A 116 -21.80 3.94 -2.42
N PHE A 117 -22.39 5.12 -2.56
CA PHE A 117 -23.76 5.32 -3.01
C PHE A 117 -23.86 6.37 -4.12
N SER A 118 -24.74 6.11 -5.08
CA SER A 118 -25.08 7.05 -6.15
C SER A 118 -26.40 7.75 -5.83
N GLY A 119 -26.35 8.79 -4.99
CA GLY A 119 -27.52 9.58 -4.58
C GLY A 119 -28.14 9.12 -3.26
N ILE A 120 -29.47 9.20 -3.14
CA ILE A 120 -30.20 8.75 -1.94
C ILE A 120 -30.12 7.23 -1.77
N VAL A 121 -30.08 6.78 -0.51
CA VAL A 121 -29.89 5.39 -0.14
C VAL A 121 -31.17 4.81 0.46
N GLY A 122 -31.83 3.94 -0.28
CA GLY A 122 -32.93 3.11 0.19
C GLY A 122 -32.49 1.72 0.64
N LYS A 123 -33.46 0.94 1.13
CA LYS A 123 -33.26 -0.41 1.66
C LYS A 123 -32.51 -1.35 0.71
N GLU A 124 -32.84 -1.33 -0.58
CA GLU A 124 -32.21 -2.20 -1.57
C GLU A 124 -30.71 -1.89 -1.74
N GLN A 125 -30.32 -0.62 -1.77
CA GLN A 125 -28.90 -0.26 -1.91
C GLN A 125 -28.10 -0.65 -0.66
N LEU A 126 -28.68 -0.53 0.53
CA LEU A 126 -28.09 -1.04 1.78
C LEU A 126 -27.96 -2.56 1.76
N ARG A 127 -28.99 -3.27 1.29
CA ARG A 127 -28.98 -4.73 1.18
C ARG A 127 -27.84 -5.23 0.30
N HIS A 128 -27.65 -4.62 -0.87
CA HIS A 128 -26.53 -4.95 -1.76
C HIS A 128 -25.18 -4.68 -1.11
N LEU A 129 -25.00 -3.51 -0.47
CA LEU A 129 -23.77 -3.18 0.23
C LEU A 129 -23.46 -4.16 1.37
N LEU A 130 -24.44 -4.49 2.20
CA LEU A 130 -24.27 -5.39 3.34
C LEU A 130 -24.02 -6.84 2.90
N HIS A 131 -24.63 -7.27 1.80
CA HIS A 131 -24.34 -8.57 1.20
C HIS A 131 -22.87 -8.65 0.72
N ASP A 132 -22.35 -7.59 0.11
CA ASP A 132 -20.95 -7.52 -0.31
C ASP A 132 -19.97 -7.52 0.88
N LEU A 133 -20.34 -6.86 2.00
CA LEU A 133 -19.53 -6.79 3.21
C LEU A 133 -19.60 -8.06 4.07
N HIS A 134 -20.73 -8.77 4.04
CA HIS A 134 -20.98 -9.96 4.84
C HIS A 134 -21.49 -11.13 3.98
N PRO A 135 -20.66 -11.67 3.05
CA PRO A 135 -21.09 -12.67 2.08
C PRO A 135 -21.50 -14.02 2.70
N MET A 136 -21.18 -14.25 3.97
CA MET A 136 -21.52 -15.48 4.70
C MET A 136 -22.86 -15.40 5.45
N GLN A 137 -23.50 -14.22 5.48
CA GLN A 137 -24.78 -14.03 6.15
C GLN A 137 -25.95 -14.49 5.27
N SER A 138 -27.03 -14.96 5.91
CA SER A 138 -28.25 -15.31 5.19
C SER A 138 -28.96 -14.07 4.65
N CYS A 139 -29.75 -14.21 3.58
CA CYS A 139 -30.55 -13.11 3.03
C CYS A 139 -31.47 -12.47 4.09
N SER A 140 -32.05 -13.27 4.99
CA SER A 140 -32.91 -12.76 6.08
C SER A 140 -32.13 -11.89 7.06
N ALA A 141 -30.91 -12.31 7.44
CA ALA A 141 -30.06 -11.54 8.32
C ALA A 141 -29.62 -10.21 7.67
N ILE A 142 -29.31 -10.23 6.37
CA ILE A 142 -29.01 -9.00 5.62
C ILE A 142 -30.23 -8.08 5.54
N ASP A 143 -31.43 -8.62 5.33
CA ASP A 143 -32.67 -7.84 5.29
C ASP A 143 -32.98 -7.17 6.64
N GLU A 144 -32.78 -7.89 7.75
CA GLU A 144 -32.91 -7.38 9.11
C GLU A 144 -31.86 -6.30 9.43
N LEU A 145 -30.60 -6.54 9.07
CA LEU A 145 -29.51 -5.57 9.23
C LEU A 145 -29.78 -4.30 8.41
N SER A 146 -30.23 -4.45 7.16
CA SER A 146 -30.57 -3.31 6.29
C SER A 146 -31.71 -2.48 6.86
N ALA A 147 -32.74 -3.14 7.40
CA ALA A 147 -33.87 -2.47 8.04
C ALA A 147 -33.46 -1.76 9.35
N THR A 148 -32.58 -2.39 10.13
CA THR A 148 -32.05 -1.82 11.37
C THR A 148 -31.19 -0.59 11.08
N PHE A 149 -30.28 -0.70 10.10
CA PHE A 149 -29.45 0.42 9.66
C PHE A 149 -30.31 1.59 9.18
N LEU A 150 -31.32 1.32 8.34
CA LEU A 150 -32.22 2.36 7.83
C LEU A 150 -32.92 3.08 8.98
N LYS A 151 -33.51 2.36 9.94
CA LYS A 151 -34.17 2.96 11.11
C LYS A 151 -33.23 3.77 12.00
N GLU A 152 -31.97 3.36 12.08
CA GLU A 152 -31.00 4.05 12.92
C GLU A 152 -30.60 5.42 12.33
N VAL A 153 -30.49 5.51 11.01
CA VAL A 153 -30.09 6.75 10.32
C VAL A 153 -31.29 7.62 9.95
N ASP A 154 -32.38 7.02 9.49
CA ASP A 154 -33.62 7.68 9.07
C ASP A 154 -34.56 7.91 10.26
N LYS A 155 -34.20 8.88 11.10
CA LYS A 155 -34.97 9.25 12.30
C LYS A 155 -36.39 9.76 11.96
N ASP A 156 -36.58 10.31 10.76
CA ASP A 156 -37.87 10.82 10.28
C ASP A 156 -38.72 9.74 9.58
N ASN A 157 -38.18 8.53 9.41
CA ASN A 157 -38.85 7.39 8.79
C ASN A 157 -39.39 7.67 7.38
N GLN A 158 -38.59 8.38 6.57
CA GLN A 158 -38.89 8.74 5.18
C GLN A 158 -38.64 7.58 4.19
N GLY A 159 -37.97 6.51 4.63
CA GLY A 159 -37.65 5.32 3.86
C GLY A 159 -36.33 5.42 3.07
N TYR A 160 -35.55 6.47 3.26
CA TYR A 160 -34.26 6.68 2.60
C TYR A 160 -33.29 7.48 3.48
N ILE A 161 -32.01 7.40 3.14
CA ILE A 161 -30.92 8.14 3.78
C ILE A 161 -30.34 9.11 2.75
N SER A 162 -30.23 10.39 3.12
CA SER A 162 -29.51 11.40 2.36
C SER A 162 -28.04 11.50 2.83
N GLU A 163 -27.20 12.21 2.07
CA GLU A 163 -25.81 12.47 2.46
C GLU A 163 -25.73 13.14 3.84
N ASP A 164 -26.52 14.19 4.07
CA ASP A 164 -26.49 14.93 5.33
C ASP A 164 -26.94 14.07 6.52
N MET A 165 -27.94 13.20 6.34
CA MET A 165 -28.39 12.26 7.38
C MET A 165 -27.28 11.26 7.73
N PHE A 166 -26.62 10.69 6.72
CA PHE A 166 -25.52 9.77 6.94
C PHE A 166 -24.33 10.45 7.63
N VAL A 167 -23.96 11.65 7.18
CA VAL A 167 -22.85 12.42 7.76
C VAL A 167 -23.14 12.77 9.21
N ALA A 168 -24.34 13.30 9.50
CA ALA A 168 -24.75 13.61 10.86
C ALA A 168 -24.74 12.36 11.76
N TRP A 169 -25.20 11.22 11.26
CA TRP A 169 -25.17 9.96 11.99
C TRP A 169 -23.74 9.49 12.28
N VAL A 170 -22.85 9.46 11.28
CA VAL A 170 -21.45 9.05 11.50
C VAL A 170 -20.73 9.98 12.47
N LEU A 171 -20.98 11.29 12.38
CA LEU A 171 -20.38 12.27 13.28
C LEU A 171 -21.01 12.28 14.68
N SER A 172 -22.12 11.56 14.90
CA SER A 172 -22.70 11.36 16.23
C SER A 172 -21.97 10.31 17.06
N PHE A 173 -21.14 9.48 16.43
CA PHE A 173 -20.24 8.56 17.13
C PHE A 173 -19.11 9.30 17.87
N SER A 174 -18.41 8.59 18.76
CA SER A 174 -17.23 9.16 19.42
C SER A 174 -16.21 9.67 18.40
N GLU A 175 -15.85 10.94 18.50
CA GLU A 175 -14.90 11.60 17.60
C GLU A 175 -13.57 10.84 17.52
N GLU A 176 -13.12 10.24 18.62
CA GLU A 176 -11.90 9.42 18.67
C GLU A 176 -12.00 8.18 17.77
N ILE A 177 -13.15 7.49 17.79
CA ILE A 177 -13.39 6.29 16.96
C ILE A 177 -13.43 6.69 15.49
N VAL A 178 -14.14 7.77 15.15
CA VAL A 178 -14.27 8.19 13.75
C VAL A 178 -12.94 8.70 13.21
N LYS A 179 -12.18 9.48 14.01
CA LYS A 179 -10.85 9.96 13.63
C LYS A 179 -9.86 8.82 13.46
N SER A 180 -9.76 7.89 14.41
CA SER A 180 -8.85 6.75 14.31
C SER A 180 -9.19 5.82 13.13
N THR A 181 -10.48 5.64 12.83
CA THR A 181 -10.92 4.83 11.68
C THR A 181 -10.61 5.50 10.33
N LEU A 182 -10.71 6.83 10.26
CA LEU A 182 -10.48 7.61 9.04
C LEU A 182 -9.09 8.25 8.96
N ASP A 183 -8.19 7.89 9.86
CA ASP A 183 -6.82 8.38 9.86
C ASP A 183 -6.05 7.82 8.67
N PHE A 184 -5.32 8.68 8.00
CA PHE A 184 -4.54 8.32 6.82
C PHE A 184 -3.24 9.13 6.77
N PRO A 185 -2.22 8.71 7.55
CA PRO A 185 -0.91 9.32 7.49
C PRO A 185 -0.15 8.81 6.25
N ILE A 186 0.23 9.72 5.36
CA ILE A 186 1.02 9.37 4.15
C ILE A 186 2.37 8.78 4.55
N ILE A 187 2.99 9.36 5.57
CA ILE A 187 4.17 8.82 6.25
C ILE A 187 3.68 8.24 7.58
N PRO A 188 3.58 6.91 7.71
CA PRO A 188 3.11 6.30 8.94
C PRO A 188 4.09 6.58 10.10
N PRO A 189 3.58 6.74 11.33
CA PRO A 189 4.34 7.25 12.48
C PRO A 189 5.52 6.37 12.92
N ASN A 190 5.48 5.08 12.56
CA ASN A 190 6.58 4.15 12.78
C ASN A 190 7.82 4.45 11.92
N LEU A 191 7.69 5.27 10.87
CA LEU A 191 8.82 5.72 10.04
C LEU A 191 9.37 7.09 10.47
N THR A 192 8.64 7.85 11.28
CA THR A 192 9.10 9.14 11.84
C THR A 192 9.79 8.99 13.20
N GLN A 193 9.66 7.84 13.86
CA GLN A 193 10.46 7.48 15.05
C GLN A 193 11.89 7.04 14.68
N ILE A 194 12.58 7.85 13.88
CA ILE A 194 14.03 7.73 13.70
C ILE A 194 14.66 8.56 14.82
N GLU A 195 15.13 7.88 15.87
CA GLU A 195 16.14 8.43 16.76
C GLU A 195 17.31 8.94 15.91
N HIS A 196 17.59 10.23 16.01
CA HIS A 196 18.74 11.00 15.51
C HIS A 196 19.45 10.60 14.19
N PRO A 197 19.65 11.57 13.28
CA PRO A 197 20.10 11.31 11.92
C PRO A 197 21.62 11.07 11.84
N THR A 198 22.05 9.89 11.40
CA THR A 198 23.33 9.78 10.70
C THR A 198 23.09 10.14 9.24
N SER A 199 23.75 11.21 8.82
CA SER A 199 23.72 11.76 7.46
C SER A 199 24.03 10.69 6.42
N TYR A 200 23.07 10.38 5.55
CA TYR A 200 23.33 9.58 4.35
C TYR A 200 23.46 10.52 3.16
N LEU A 201 24.72 10.70 2.76
CA LEU A 201 25.13 11.23 1.47
C LEU A 201 24.41 10.47 0.35
N SER A 202 23.85 11.21 -0.60
CA SER A 202 23.32 10.67 -1.84
C SER A 202 24.44 10.02 -2.64
N PHE A 203 24.28 8.75 -3.00
CA PHE A 203 25.02 8.14 -4.10
C PHE A 203 24.05 7.54 -5.10
N THR A 204 24.01 8.15 -6.29
CA THR A 204 23.66 7.48 -7.53
C THR A 204 24.74 6.44 -7.82
N ALA A 205 24.40 5.16 -7.75
CA ALA A 205 25.25 4.10 -8.26
C ALA A 205 24.66 3.57 -9.57
N ASP A 206 25.56 3.52 -10.54
CA ASP A 206 25.37 3.20 -11.93
C ASP A 206 24.80 1.80 -12.15
N ILE A 207 24.07 1.65 -13.25
CA ILE A 207 23.50 0.39 -13.71
C ILE A 207 24.62 -0.47 -14.28
N GLN A 208 24.95 -1.59 -13.62
CA GLN A 208 25.38 -2.83 -14.27
C GLN A 208 25.48 -3.95 -13.23
N ASP A 209 24.44 -4.79 -13.13
CA ASP A 209 24.66 -6.24 -13.18
C ASP A 209 23.35 -6.99 -13.42
N LYS A 210 23.40 -7.83 -14.45
CA LYS A 210 22.31 -8.65 -15.00
C LYS A 210 22.48 -10.12 -14.61
N GLU A 211 23.09 -10.41 -13.48
CA GLU A 211 23.26 -11.78 -12.99
C GLU A 211 22.41 -12.02 -11.75
N GLY A 212 21.52 -13.01 -11.84
CA GLY A 212 20.69 -13.46 -10.72
C GLY A 212 21.50 -14.05 -9.58
N LEU A 213 20.88 -14.13 -8.41
CA LEU A 213 21.45 -14.75 -7.21
C LEU A 213 21.89 -16.21 -7.50
N SER A 214 23.18 -16.50 -7.34
CA SER A 214 23.71 -17.85 -7.56
C SER A 214 23.61 -18.73 -6.30
N ASP A 215 23.39 -20.03 -6.49
CA ASP A 215 23.37 -21.00 -5.38
C ASP A 215 24.70 -21.01 -4.59
N LEU A 216 25.81 -20.67 -5.24
CA LEU A 216 27.12 -20.54 -4.60
C LEU A 216 27.18 -19.33 -3.63
N GLN A 217 26.49 -18.23 -3.94
CA GLN A 217 26.33 -17.11 -3.01
C GLN A 217 25.45 -17.49 -1.81
N LEU A 218 24.40 -18.29 -2.01
CA LEU A 218 23.57 -18.81 -0.92
C LEU A 218 24.36 -19.73 0.04
N VAL A 219 25.23 -20.59 -0.52
CA VAL A 219 26.15 -21.43 0.27
C VAL A 219 27.12 -20.59 1.09
N LYS A 220 27.65 -19.49 0.53
CA LYS A 220 28.52 -18.55 1.25
C LYS A 220 27.78 -17.86 2.41
N VAL A 221 26.58 -17.33 2.16
CA VAL A 221 25.74 -16.71 3.22
C VAL A 221 25.44 -17.72 4.34
N ALA A 222 25.02 -18.95 4.01
CA ALA A 222 24.75 -19.97 5.01
C ALA A 222 25.98 -20.35 5.83
N THR A 223 27.16 -20.37 5.20
CA THR A 223 28.43 -20.67 5.87
C THR A 223 28.83 -19.56 6.84
N GLU A 224 28.74 -18.30 6.44
CA GLU A 224 29.11 -17.16 7.29
C GLU A 224 28.17 -17.02 8.50
N ILE A 225 26.85 -17.17 8.30
CA ILE A 225 25.86 -17.10 9.38
C ILE A 225 26.09 -18.23 10.40
N ALA A 226 26.37 -19.44 9.92
CA ALA A 226 26.63 -20.59 10.79
C ALA A 226 27.97 -20.45 11.56
N THR A 227 29.03 -20.01 10.87
CA THR A 227 30.37 -19.84 11.46
C THR A 227 30.38 -18.74 12.52
N ARG A 228 29.69 -17.61 12.25
CA ARG A 228 29.57 -16.48 13.17
C ARG A 228 28.45 -16.66 14.22
N LYS A 229 27.79 -17.83 14.26
CA LYS A 229 26.67 -18.18 15.17
C LYS A 229 25.58 -17.09 15.24
N ARG A 230 25.25 -16.50 14.09
CA ARG A 230 24.24 -15.42 14.00
C ARG A 230 22.82 -15.97 14.05
N ASN A 231 21.88 -15.13 14.48
CA ASN A 231 20.46 -15.50 14.64
C ASN A 231 19.76 -15.66 13.29
N TRP A 232 19.96 -16.81 12.64
CA TRP A 232 19.39 -17.13 11.32
C TRP A 232 17.85 -17.19 11.31
N ARG A 233 17.21 -17.44 12.47
CA ARG A 233 15.74 -17.39 12.60
C ARG A 233 15.17 -15.98 12.36
N HIS A 234 15.93 -14.95 12.73
CA HIS A 234 15.52 -13.58 12.47
C HIS A 234 15.61 -13.24 10.98
N LEU A 235 16.63 -13.76 10.28
CA LEU A 235 16.71 -13.70 8.82
C LEU A 235 15.54 -14.46 8.16
N ALA A 236 15.20 -15.65 8.64
CA ALA A 236 14.08 -16.44 8.14
C ALA A 236 12.75 -15.68 8.22
N SER A 237 12.50 -15.04 9.36
CA SER A 237 11.31 -14.20 9.56
C SER A 237 11.24 -13.02 8.59
N LYS A 238 12.38 -12.38 8.32
CA LYS A 238 12.48 -11.26 7.36
C LYS A 238 12.31 -11.69 5.90
N LEU A 239 12.65 -12.94 5.59
CA LEU A 239 12.39 -13.56 4.28
C LEU A 239 10.95 -14.06 4.12
N GLY A 240 10.09 -13.88 5.13
CA GLY A 240 8.69 -14.28 5.11
C GLY A 240 8.44 -15.77 5.37
N ILE A 241 9.46 -16.50 5.85
CA ILE A 241 9.36 -17.93 6.17
C ILE A 241 8.72 -18.08 7.54
N THR A 242 7.59 -18.80 7.61
CA THR A 242 6.81 -18.91 8.84
C THR A 242 7.44 -19.90 9.83
N GLU A 243 7.14 -19.75 11.13
CA GLU A 243 7.67 -20.66 12.16
C GLU A 243 7.28 -22.12 11.96
N LYS A 244 6.14 -22.40 11.28
CA LYS A 244 5.72 -23.75 10.93
C LYS A 244 6.66 -24.42 9.91
N ASP A 245 7.20 -23.65 8.96
CA ASP A 245 8.18 -24.13 7.98
C ASP A 245 9.57 -24.33 8.64
N ASN A 246 9.92 -23.49 9.62
CA ASN A 246 11.15 -23.61 10.41
C ASN A 246 11.15 -24.87 11.32
N PHE A 247 9.98 -25.35 11.75
CA PHE A 247 9.86 -26.52 12.62
C PHE A 247 10.17 -27.83 11.90
N HIS A 248 9.85 -27.93 10.60
CA HIS A 248 10.18 -29.10 9.77
C HIS A 248 11.68 -29.18 9.43
N LEU A 249 12.36 -28.03 9.29
CA LEU A 249 13.80 -27.96 9.01
C LEU A 249 14.68 -28.30 10.23
N GLY A 250 14.17 -28.09 11.45
CA GLY A 250 14.91 -28.35 12.69
C GLY A 250 15.09 -29.83 13.03
N ASN A 251 14.23 -30.71 12.52
CA ASN A 251 14.18 -32.13 12.90
C ASN A 251 14.96 -33.07 11.98
N GLU A 252 15.33 -32.66 10.77
CA GLU A 252 15.93 -33.61 9.81
C GLU A 252 17.47 -33.57 9.75
N HIS A 253 18.17 -32.47 10.11
CA HIS A 253 19.60 -32.34 9.82
C HIS A 253 20.43 -31.83 11.02
N GLY A 254 21.46 -32.59 11.40
CA GLY A 254 22.27 -32.35 12.61
C GLY A 254 23.29 -31.19 12.53
N LYS A 255 23.33 -30.42 11.43
CA LYS A 255 24.28 -29.29 11.27
C LYS A 255 23.53 -28.00 10.90
N THR A 256 23.69 -26.97 11.72
CA THR A 256 23.03 -25.65 11.59
C THR A 256 23.27 -24.99 10.22
N LYS A 257 24.43 -25.19 9.60
CA LYS A 257 24.74 -24.69 8.25
C LYS A 257 23.79 -25.28 7.20
N ASP A 258 23.54 -26.58 7.26
CA ASP A 258 22.73 -27.28 6.26
C ASP A 258 21.24 -26.90 6.39
N GLN A 259 20.79 -26.62 7.61
CA GLN A 259 19.46 -26.06 7.89
C GLN A 259 19.28 -24.67 7.27
N ILE A 260 20.25 -23.78 7.44
CA ILE A 260 20.22 -22.42 6.87
C ILE A 260 20.28 -22.46 5.35
N LEU A 261 21.12 -23.34 4.78
CA LEU A 261 21.24 -23.48 3.33
C LEU A 261 19.94 -24.00 2.70
N ASN A 262 19.33 -25.03 3.28
CA ASN A 262 18.07 -25.57 2.78
C ASN A 262 16.92 -24.55 2.88
N MET A 263 16.89 -23.74 3.94
CA MET A 263 15.98 -22.61 4.08
C MET A 263 16.18 -21.57 2.97
N LEU A 264 17.42 -21.19 2.68
CA LEU A 264 17.71 -20.21 1.63
C LEU A 264 17.39 -20.75 0.23
N LEU A 265 17.64 -22.04 -0.02
CA LEU A 265 17.31 -22.69 -1.29
C LEU A 265 15.79 -22.86 -1.48
N SER A 266 15.05 -23.21 -0.42
CA SER A 266 13.58 -23.31 -0.50
C SER A 266 12.95 -21.95 -0.72
N TRP A 267 13.44 -20.92 -0.04
CA TRP A 267 13.04 -19.54 -0.27
C TRP A 267 13.37 -19.07 -1.70
N HIS A 268 14.58 -19.34 -2.19
CA HIS A 268 15.00 -18.96 -3.53
C HIS A 268 14.09 -19.60 -4.61
N ARG A 269 13.70 -20.87 -4.43
CA ARG A 269 12.78 -21.58 -5.33
C ARG A 269 11.34 -21.08 -5.26
N ALA A 270 10.90 -20.60 -4.09
CA ALA A 270 9.56 -20.05 -3.89
C ALA A 270 9.43 -18.57 -4.31
N CYS A 271 10.56 -17.89 -4.49
CA CYS A 271 10.61 -16.47 -4.83
C CYS A 271 10.20 -16.26 -6.30
N GLN A 272 9.09 -15.54 -6.53
CA GLN A 272 8.61 -15.18 -7.88
C GLN A 272 9.15 -13.83 -8.39
N GLY A 273 10.08 -13.19 -7.65
CA GLY A 273 10.69 -11.90 -7.98
C GLY A 273 12.22 -11.93 -8.01
N ALA A 274 12.87 -10.78 -8.18
CA ALA A 274 14.35 -10.67 -8.19
C ALA A 274 14.92 -11.00 -6.80
N PRO A 275 15.58 -12.16 -6.62
CA PRO A 275 15.89 -12.68 -5.29
C PRO A 275 17.07 -11.94 -4.62
N LEU A 276 18.03 -11.45 -5.41
CA LEU A 276 19.21 -10.76 -4.91
C LEU A 276 18.91 -9.52 -4.03
N PRO A 277 18.11 -8.53 -4.48
CA PRO A 277 17.81 -7.35 -3.67
C PRO A 277 16.99 -7.68 -2.42
N ILE A 278 16.14 -8.71 -2.48
CA ILE A 278 15.33 -9.16 -1.33
C ILE A 278 16.23 -9.79 -0.27
N LEU A 279 17.19 -10.64 -0.68
CA LEU A 279 18.14 -11.25 0.24
C LEU A 279 19.08 -10.21 0.87
N GLN A 280 19.57 -9.24 0.09
CA GLN A 280 20.42 -8.17 0.59
C GLN A 280 19.68 -7.29 1.62
N ALA A 281 18.42 -6.94 1.35
CA ALA A 281 17.59 -6.20 2.30
C ALA A 281 17.36 -7.01 3.59
N ALA A 282 17.00 -8.29 3.47
CA ALA A 282 16.77 -9.14 4.64
C ALA A 282 18.05 -9.38 5.47
N LEU A 283 19.21 -9.50 4.85
CA LEU A 283 20.50 -9.60 5.55
C LEU A 283 20.84 -8.30 6.30
N ARG A 284 20.58 -7.14 5.70
CA ARG A 284 20.82 -5.85 6.35
C ARG A 284 19.86 -5.61 7.51
N GLU A 285 18.58 -5.88 7.32
CA GLU A 285 17.56 -5.74 8.37
C GLU A 285 17.73 -6.72 9.54
N SER A 286 18.32 -7.89 9.27
CA SER A 286 18.62 -8.87 10.32
C SER A 286 19.94 -8.63 11.04
N GLY A 287 20.62 -7.51 10.75
CA GLY A 287 21.89 -7.12 11.38
C GLY A 287 23.12 -7.85 10.83
N ASN A 288 23.01 -8.52 9.67
CA ASN A 288 24.10 -9.24 8.99
C ASN A 288 24.67 -8.42 7.81
N VAL A 289 24.87 -7.12 8.03
CA VAL A 289 25.35 -6.16 7.02
C VAL A 289 26.79 -6.50 6.58
N ASP A 290 27.62 -6.96 7.52
CA ASP A 290 28.98 -7.44 7.29
C ASP A 290 29.00 -8.63 6.31
N ILE A 291 28.15 -9.63 6.54
CA ILE A 291 28.03 -10.81 5.68
C ILE A 291 27.48 -10.43 4.30
N CYS A 292 26.52 -9.49 4.25
CA CYS A 292 26.00 -8.96 2.98
C CYS A 292 27.11 -8.31 2.15
N ASN A 293 27.98 -7.51 2.77
CA ASN A 293 29.01 -6.79 2.04
C ASN A 293 30.16 -7.71 1.61
N GLU A 294 30.54 -8.67 2.46
CA GLU A 294 31.59 -9.65 2.15
C GLU A 294 31.19 -10.63 1.03
N VAL A 295 29.93 -11.12 1.04
CA VAL A 295 29.47 -12.13 0.07
C VAL A 295 29.13 -11.52 -1.29
N PHE A 296 28.63 -10.28 -1.30
CA PHE A 296 28.23 -9.59 -2.53
C PHE A 296 29.27 -8.55 -3.01
N HIS A 297 30.49 -8.57 -2.45
CA HIS A 297 31.60 -7.69 -2.82
C HIS A 297 31.20 -6.22 -2.96
N LEU A 298 30.42 -5.73 -2.00
CA LEU A 298 30.01 -4.33 -1.97
C LEU A 298 31.17 -3.53 -1.35
N SER A 299 32.08 -3.06 -2.20
CA SER A 299 33.19 -2.20 -1.81
C SER A 299 32.66 -0.86 -1.28
N PHE A 300 33.20 -0.41 -0.15
CA PHE A 300 33.00 0.93 0.39
C PHE A 300 33.90 1.95 -0.29
#